data_AF-A0A3A4VR69-F1
#
_entry.id   AF-A0A3A4VR69-F1
#
_cell.length_a   1.000
_cell.length_b   1.000
_cell.length_c   1.000
_cell.angle_alpha   90.00
_cell.angle_beta   90.00
_cell.angle_gamma   90.00
#
_symmetry.space_group_name_H-M   'P 1'
#
loop_
_entity.id
_entity.type
_entity.pdbx_description
1 polymer ?
#
loop_
_entity_poly.entity_id
_entity_poly.type
_entity_poly.pdbx_seq_one_letter_code
_entity_poly.pdbx_strand_id
1 'polypeptide(L)'
;MYNSALMIIEAKTRPEVVFDCVQFTSYGKKRMAIISGIEEQIYCTCQGFTATLEQILILGDTAVGLCEKEIVRKRKIGKGVIVKSKADVKLENYVRDNEGNLPETTKVVADFENLGLLSPDFQAYIEKNYQPFKKEKPQSK
;
A
#
# COMPACT_ATOMS: atom_id res chain seq x y z
N MET A 1 3.34 -50.94 -4.27
CA MET A 1 3.67 -49.83 -5.19
C MET A 1 2.34 -49.22 -5.62
N TYR A 2 1.92 -47.99 -5.36
CA TYR A 2 2.50 -46.77 -4.80
C TYR A 2 1.49 -46.20 -3.78
N ASN A 3 1.96 -45.78 -2.61
CA ASN A 3 1.17 -44.93 -1.70
C ASN A 3 1.31 -43.49 -2.20
N SER A 4 0.29 -42.99 -2.89
CA SER A 4 0.20 -41.57 -3.26
C SER A 4 -0.24 -40.78 -2.03
N ALA A 5 0.73 -40.38 -1.20
CA ALA A 5 0.51 -39.36 -0.20
C ALA A 5 0.15 -38.06 -0.95
N LEU A 6 -1.15 -37.75 -0.96
CA LEU A 6 -1.66 -36.41 -1.25
C LEU A 6 -1.01 -35.46 -0.24
N MET A 7 0.08 -34.81 -0.64
CA MET A 7 0.57 -33.61 0.01
C MET A 7 -0.50 -32.54 -0.19
N ILE A 8 -1.40 -32.42 0.79
CA ILE A 8 -2.13 -31.19 1.00
C ILE A 8 -1.07 -30.16 1.36
N ILE A 9 -0.67 -29.35 0.38
CA ILE A 9 0.03 -28.11 0.67
C ILE A 9 -1.03 -27.22 1.31
N GLU A 10 -1.22 -27.35 2.61
CA GLU A 10 -1.85 -26.31 3.41
C GLU A 10 -0.95 -25.10 3.30
N ALA A 11 -1.22 -24.24 2.31
CA ALA A 11 -0.80 -22.87 2.38
C ALA A 11 -1.38 -22.36 3.70
N LYS A 12 -0.51 -22.23 4.73
CA LYS A 12 -0.86 -21.53 5.96
C LYS A 12 -1.12 -20.08 5.60
N THR A 13 -2.29 -19.80 5.01
CA THR A 13 -2.82 -18.45 4.87
C THR A 13 -3.04 -17.96 6.28
N ARG A 14 -2.06 -17.21 6.79
CA ARG A 14 -2.18 -16.48 8.04
C ARG A 14 -3.43 -15.59 7.89
N PRO A 15 -4.30 -15.55 8.91
CA PRO A 15 -5.52 -14.78 8.79
C PRO A 15 -5.18 -13.30 8.65
N GLU A 16 -5.72 -12.67 7.61
CA GLU A 16 -5.74 -11.23 7.49
C GLU A 16 -6.50 -10.64 8.68
N VAL A 17 -5.87 -9.70 9.39
CA VAL A 17 -6.49 -9.02 10.53
C VAL A 17 -6.98 -7.66 10.05
N VAL A 18 -8.28 -7.41 10.13
CA VAL A 18 -8.85 -6.09 9.89
C VAL A 18 -8.63 -5.22 11.14
N PHE A 19 -7.95 -4.09 10.97
CA PHE A 19 -7.69 -3.12 12.02
C PHE A 19 -8.73 -2.01 12.08
N ASP A 20 -9.15 -1.49 10.92
CA ASP A 20 -10.10 -0.38 10.86
C ASP A 20 -10.83 -0.31 9.50
N CYS A 21 -11.96 0.38 9.48
CA CYS A 21 -12.78 0.70 8.32
C CYS A 21 -13.03 2.20 8.28
N VAL A 22 -12.27 2.92 7.46
CA VAL A 22 -12.29 4.38 7.40
C VAL A 22 -13.28 4.83 6.34
N GLN A 23 -14.35 5.52 6.75
CA GLN A 23 -15.29 6.15 5.83
C GLN A 23 -14.89 7.60 5.55
N PHE A 24 -14.90 7.97 4.28
CA PHE A 24 -14.62 9.33 3.84
C PHE A 24 -15.34 9.65 2.53
N THR A 25 -15.39 10.93 2.18
CA THR A 25 -15.98 11.39 0.90
C THR A 25 -14.88 11.89 -0.01
N SER A 26 -14.83 11.38 -1.24
CA SER A 26 -13.90 11.83 -2.27
C SER A 26 -14.66 12.09 -3.57
N TYR A 27 -14.49 13.28 -4.15
CA TYR A 27 -15.20 13.72 -5.35
C TYR A 27 -16.73 13.49 -5.29
N GLY A 28 -17.34 13.81 -4.14
CA GLY A 28 -18.78 13.64 -3.90
C GLY A 28 -19.25 12.20 -3.70
N LYS A 29 -18.35 11.22 -3.72
CA LYS A 29 -18.68 9.80 -3.50
C LYS A 29 -18.23 9.37 -2.10
N LYS A 30 -19.15 8.74 -1.35
CA LYS A 30 -18.80 8.06 -0.10
C LYS A 30 -17.99 6.81 -0.43
N ARG A 31 -16.87 6.64 0.26
CA ARG A 31 -15.94 5.54 0.10
C ARG A 31 -15.59 4.96 1.46
N MET A 32 -15.13 3.71 1.45
CA MET A 32 -14.65 3.00 2.62
C MET A 32 -13.29 2.40 2.28
N ALA A 33 -12.27 2.74 3.05
CA ALA A 33 -10.98 2.07 3.04
C ALA A 33 -10.94 1.07 4.20
N ILE A 34 -10.52 -0.16 3.91
CA ILE A 34 -10.30 -1.20 4.90
C ILE A 34 -8.82 -1.22 5.19
N ILE A 35 -8.44 -1.02 6.45
CA ILE A 35 -7.06 -1.15 6.92
C ILE A 35 -6.91 -2.55 7.50
N SER A 36 -6.02 -3.34 6.92
CA SER A 36 -5.80 -4.73 7.33
C SER A 36 -4.32 -5.09 7.38
N GLY A 37 -3.99 -6.17 8.07
CA GLY A 37 -2.63 -6.63 8.28
C GLY A 37 -2.44 -8.08 7.87
N ILE A 38 -1.36 -8.34 7.15
CA ILE A 38 -0.86 -9.68 6.89
C ILE A 38 0.64 -9.64 7.24
N GLU A 39 1.02 -10.46 8.22
CA GLU A 39 2.39 -10.48 8.78
C GLU A 39 2.82 -9.12 9.35
N GLU A 40 3.95 -8.58 8.88
CA GLU A 40 4.52 -7.30 9.31
C GLU A 40 4.08 -6.13 8.41
N GLN A 41 3.14 -6.36 7.49
CA GLN A 41 2.68 -5.35 6.54
C GLN A 41 1.23 -4.97 6.80
N ILE A 42 0.97 -3.67 6.76
CA ILE A 42 -0.37 -3.09 6.88
C ILE A 42 -0.76 -2.56 5.50
N TYR A 43 -1.91 -3.02 5.04
CA TYR A 43 -2.53 -2.72 3.76
C TYR A 43 -3.73 -1.82 3.96
N CYS A 44 -4.05 -1.09 2.91
CA CYS A 44 -5.29 -0.35 2.76
C CYS A 44 -5.93 -0.76 1.45
N THR A 45 -7.16 -1.26 1.54
CA THR A 45 -7.96 -1.69 0.39
C THR A 45 -9.16 -0.78 0.22
N CYS A 46 -9.37 -0.24 -0.99
CA CYS A 46 -10.53 0.55 -1.35
C CYS A 46 -10.96 0.25 -2.79
N GLN A 47 -12.20 -0.19 -2.98
CA GLN A 47 -12.77 -0.49 -4.30
C GLN A 47 -11.92 -1.42 -5.19
N GLY A 48 -11.32 -2.44 -4.58
CA GLY A 48 -10.47 -3.40 -5.29
C GLY A 48 -9.03 -2.94 -5.52
N PHE A 49 -8.68 -1.71 -5.12
CA PHE A 49 -7.30 -1.25 -5.07
C PHE A 49 -6.72 -1.51 -3.69
N THR A 50 -5.53 -2.12 -3.66
CA THR A 50 -4.79 -2.47 -2.46
C THR A 50 -3.39 -1.87 -2.53
N ALA A 51 -2.95 -1.24 -1.46
CA ALA A 51 -1.57 -0.82 -1.30
C ALA A 51 -1.18 -0.87 0.17
N THR A 52 0.10 -1.07 0.45
CA THR A 52 0.62 -0.87 1.81
C THR A 52 0.48 0.59 2.23
N LEU A 53 0.40 0.83 3.54
CA LEU A 53 0.33 2.21 4.03
C LEU A 53 1.58 3.02 3.65
N GLU A 54 2.76 2.38 3.56
CA GLU A 54 3.98 3.03 3.04
C GLU A 54 3.83 3.43 1.58
N GLN A 55 3.31 2.54 0.73
CA GLN A 55 3.05 2.83 -0.68
C GLN A 55 2.07 3.99 -0.85
N ILE A 56 1.00 4.07 -0.05
CA ILE A 56 0.06 5.20 -0.08
C ILE A 56 0.76 6.52 0.25
N LEU A 57 1.62 6.53 1.27
CA LEU A 57 2.38 7.73 1.63
C LEU A 57 3.38 8.15 0.54
N ILE A 58 4.03 7.18 -0.13
CA ILE A 58 4.93 7.44 -1.27
C ILE A 58 4.17 8.00 -2.47
N LEU A 59 3.01 7.43 -2.79
CA LEU A 59 2.14 7.93 -3.86
C LEU A 59 1.60 9.32 -3.53
N GLY A 60 1.23 9.57 -2.27
CA GLY A 60 0.78 10.87 -1.79
C GLY A 60 1.86 11.95 -1.92
N ASP A 61 3.10 11.63 -1.57
CA ASP A 61 4.23 12.53 -1.80
C ASP A 61 4.50 12.78 -3.29
N THR A 62 4.31 11.75 -4.12
CA THR A 62 4.43 11.87 -5.58
C THR A 62 3.32 12.75 -6.16
N ALA A 63 2.10 12.65 -5.63
CA ALA A 63 0.94 13.44 -6.07
C ALA A 63 1.13 14.94 -5.85
N VAL A 64 1.79 15.33 -4.75
CA VAL A 64 2.11 16.73 -4.46
C VAL A 64 3.40 17.22 -5.15
N GLY A 65 3.96 16.42 -6.06
CA GLY A 65 5.08 16.81 -6.92
C GLY A 65 6.48 16.61 -6.31
N LEU A 66 6.62 15.87 -5.20
CA LEU A 66 7.95 15.60 -4.65
C LEU A 66 8.75 14.67 -5.57
N CYS A 67 9.99 15.04 -5.85
CA CYS A 67 10.92 14.14 -6.52
C CYS A 67 11.41 13.05 -5.56
N GLU A 68 11.95 11.95 -6.09
CA GLU A 68 12.39 10.81 -5.27
C GLU A 68 13.40 11.19 -4.18
N LYS A 69 14.28 12.17 -4.45
CA LYS A 69 15.25 12.67 -3.47
C LYS A 69 14.57 13.36 -2.29
N GLU A 70 13.48 14.07 -2.52
CA GLU A 70 12.69 14.72 -1.48
C GLU A 70 11.90 13.68 -0.68
N ILE A 71 11.34 12.68 -1.34
CA ILE A 71 10.65 11.56 -0.69
C ILE A 71 11.63 10.78 0.22
N VAL A 72 12.84 10.46 -0.26
CA VAL A 72 13.90 9.84 0.57
C VAL A 72 14.14 10.63 1.84
N ARG A 73 14.25 11.96 1.74
CA ARG A 73 14.50 12.84 2.89
C ARG A 73 13.30 12.90 3.83
N LYS A 74 12.09 13.04 3.29
CA LYS A 74 10.84 13.16 4.05
C LYS A 74 10.49 11.88 4.79
N ARG A 75 10.58 10.75 4.10
CA ARG A 75 10.16 9.42 4.60
C ARG A 75 11.29 8.62 5.25
N LYS A 76 12.56 9.05 5.08
CA LYS A 76 13.75 8.34 5.59
C LYS A 76 13.87 6.89 5.08
N ILE A 77 13.45 6.66 3.83
CA ILE A 77 13.53 5.37 3.14
C ILE A 77 14.52 5.43 1.98
N GLY A 78 15.07 4.28 1.57
CA GLY A 78 16.01 4.22 0.45
C GLY A 78 15.33 4.48 -0.89
N LYS A 79 16.07 5.06 -1.86
CA LYS A 79 15.57 5.29 -3.23
C LYS A 79 15.05 4.00 -3.88
N GLY A 80 15.74 2.88 -3.68
CA GLY A 80 15.32 1.57 -4.19
C GLY A 80 13.97 1.11 -3.62
N VAL A 81 13.65 1.48 -2.37
CA VAL A 81 12.34 1.20 -1.76
C VAL A 81 11.26 1.98 -2.47
N ILE A 82 11.48 3.27 -2.76
CA ILE A 82 10.50 4.11 -3.49
C ILE A 82 10.21 3.54 -4.89
N VAL A 83 11.25 3.17 -5.63
CA VAL A 83 11.10 2.62 -6.99
C VAL A 83 10.35 1.29 -6.94
N LYS A 84 10.73 0.40 -6.01
CA LYS A 84 10.07 -0.88 -5.81
C LYS A 84 8.60 -0.69 -5.41
N SER A 85 8.31 0.15 -4.41
CA SER A 85 6.95 0.44 -3.96
C SER A 85 6.05 0.96 -5.09
N LYS A 86 6.56 1.83 -5.97
CA LYS A 86 5.81 2.28 -7.16
C LYS A 86 5.57 1.17 -8.18
N ALA A 87 6.49 0.22 -8.32
CA ALA A 87 6.35 -0.92 -9.23
C ALA A 87 5.39 -1.99 -8.66
N ASP A 88 5.49 -2.29 -7.37
CA ASP A 88 4.66 -3.27 -6.68
C ASP A 88 3.19 -2.84 -6.73
N VAL A 89 2.86 -1.58 -6.43
CA VAL A 89 1.48 -1.07 -6.57
C VAL A 89 0.94 -1.29 -7.98
N LYS A 90 1.76 -1.09 -9.02
CA LYS A 90 1.31 -1.33 -10.40
C LYS A 90 0.99 -2.80 -10.64
N LEU A 91 1.86 -3.69 -10.19
CA LEU A 91 1.70 -5.13 -10.35
C LEU A 91 0.49 -5.67 -9.58
N GLU A 92 0.21 -5.12 -8.40
CA GLU A 92 -0.88 -5.56 -7.53
C GLU A 92 -2.25 -5.08 -8.00
N ASN A 93 -2.33 -3.90 -8.63
CA ASN A 93 -3.60 -3.23 -8.90
C ASN A 93 -4.01 -3.22 -10.37
N TYR A 94 -3.10 -3.56 -11.28
CA TYR A 94 -3.34 -3.42 -12.71
C TYR A 94 -2.97 -4.68 -13.47
N VAL A 95 -3.83 -5.00 -14.44
CA VAL A 95 -3.53 -5.99 -15.46
C VAL A 95 -2.68 -5.32 -16.54
N ARG A 96 -1.71 -6.06 -17.07
CA ARG A 96 -0.94 -5.62 -18.24
C ARG A 96 -1.87 -5.42 -19.44
N ASP A 97 -1.57 -4.42 -20.25
CA ASP A 97 -2.25 -4.26 -21.53
C ASP A 97 -1.81 -5.33 -22.55
N ASN A 98 -2.37 -5.25 -23.77
CA ASN A 98 -2.08 -6.20 -24.85
C ASN A 98 -0.62 -6.17 -25.31
N GLU A 99 0.11 -5.09 -25.00
CA GLU A 99 1.53 -4.93 -25.31
C GLU A 99 2.42 -5.39 -24.14
N GLY A 100 1.80 -5.85 -23.04
CA GLY A 100 2.47 -6.31 -21.84
C GLY A 100 2.89 -5.19 -20.90
N ASN A 101 2.41 -3.96 -21.08
CA ASN A 101 2.80 -2.80 -20.28
C ASN A 101 1.87 -2.58 -19.09
N LEU A 102 2.43 -2.03 -18.01
CA LEU A 102 1.70 -1.54 -16.85
C LEU A 102 1.53 -0.02 -16.96
N PRO A 103 0.51 0.56 -16.31
CA PRO A 103 0.29 2.00 -16.39
C PRO A 103 1.47 2.81 -15.85
N GLU A 104 1.59 4.02 -16.38
CA GLU A 104 2.52 5.00 -15.85
C GLU A 104 2.16 5.39 -14.40
N THR A 105 3.15 5.84 -13.65
CA THR A 105 2.97 6.21 -12.24
C THR A 105 1.98 7.37 -12.08
N THR A 106 1.91 8.27 -13.06
CA THR A 106 0.96 9.38 -13.13
C THR A 106 -0.49 8.88 -13.14
N LYS A 107 -0.80 7.84 -13.92
CA LYS A 107 -2.12 7.21 -13.92
C LYS A 107 -2.42 6.53 -12.57
N VAL A 108 -1.45 5.81 -12.00
CA VAL A 108 -1.61 5.19 -10.68
C VAL A 108 -1.95 6.23 -9.61
N VAL A 109 -1.20 7.33 -9.58
CA VAL A 109 -1.44 8.44 -8.66
C VAL A 109 -2.84 9.01 -8.85
N ALA A 110 -3.26 9.29 -10.09
CA ALA A 110 -4.58 9.82 -10.38
C ALA A 110 -5.71 8.87 -9.93
N ASP A 111 -5.56 7.56 -10.14
CA ASP A 111 -6.55 6.57 -9.71
C ASP A 111 -6.65 6.54 -8.17
N PHE A 112 -5.53 6.49 -7.45
CA PHE A 112 -5.51 6.52 -5.97
C PHE A 112 -6.00 7.85 -5.38
N GLU A 113 -5.76 8.97 -6.06
CA GLU A 113 -6.28 10.29 -5.70
C GLU A 113 -7.80 10.35 -5.89
N ASN A 114 -8.32 9.82 -7.00
CA ASN A 114 -9.76 9.68 -7.25
C ASN A 114 -10.47 8.80 -6.22
N LEU A 115 -9.75 7.83 -5.65
CA LEU A 115 -10.21 7.02 -4.53
C LEU A 115 -10.16 7.78 -3.20
N GLY A 116 -9.55 8.96 -3.11
CA GLY A 116 -9.37 9.76 -1.90
C GLY A 116 -8.27 9.25 -0.96
N LEU A 117 -7.54 8.19 -1.36
CA LEU A 117 -6.48 7.58 -0.56
C LEU A 117 -5.22 8.45 -0.49
N LEU A 118 -5.07 9.42 -1.39
CA LEU A 118 -3.95 10.37 -1.38
C LEU A 118 -4.34 11.73 -0.79
N SER A 119 -5.57 11.89 -0.28
CA SER A 119 -6.01 13.16 0.31
C SER A 119 -5.18 13.53 1.55
N PRO A 120 -4.96 14.83 1.83
CA PRO A 120 -4.22 15.26 3.02
C PRO A 120 -4.78 14.68 4.32
N ASP A 121 -6.12 14.62 4.45
CA ASP A 121 -6.79 14.09 5.64
C ASP A 121 -6.54 12.59 5.82
N PHE A 122 -6.60 11.82 4.74
CA PHE A 122 -6.33 10.39 4.81
C PHE A 122 -4.85 10.09 5.07
N GLN A 123 -3.94 10.88 4.49
CA GLN A 123 -2.51 10.76 4.79
C GLN A 123 -2.23 11.10 6.26
N ALA A 124 -2.81 12.19 6.79
CA ALA A 124 -2.68 12.55 8.20
C ALA A 124 -3.26 11.46 9.13
N TYR A 125 -4.36 10.84 8.72
CA TYR A 125 -4.94 9.69 9.42
C TYR A 125 -3.96 8.50 9.46
N ILE A 126 -3.35 8.13 8.32
CA ILE A 126 -2.35 7.06 8.27
C ILE A 126 -1.17 7.39 9.19
N GLU A 127 -0.66 8.62 9.09
CA GLU A 127 0.50 9.03 9.87
C GLU A 127 0.21 9.04 11.38
N LYS A 128 -0.98 9.46 11.77
CA LYS A 128 -1.38 9.51 13.18
C LYS A 128 -1.54 8.11 13.78
N ASN A 129 -2.08 7.15 13.03
CA ASN A 129 -2.55 5.89 13.59
C ASN A 129 -1.65 4.68 13.26
N TYR A 130 -0.86 4.73 12.19
CA TYR A 130 -0.16 3.55 11.66
C TYR A 130 1.29 3.80 11.21
N GLN A 131 1.90 4.94 11.54
CA GLN A 131 3.27 5.21 11.13
C GLN A 131 4.24 4.09 11.60
N PRO A 132 4.95 3.41 10.68
CA PRO A 132 5.96 2.39 11.01
C PRO A 132 7.36 2.95 11.25
N PHE A 133 7.58 4.27 11.29
CA PHE A 133 8.94 4.84 11.24
C PHE A 133 9.62 5.12 12.58
N LYS A 134 9.07 4.62 13.69
CA LYS A 134 9.88 4.38 14.89
C LYS A 134 10.20 2.88 14.96
N LYS A 135 11.28 2.47 14.29
CA LYS A 135 12.10 1.40 14.87
C LYS A 135 12.57 1.93 16.23
N GLU A 136 11.77 1.76 17.29
CA GLU A 136 12.37 1.71 18.61
C GLU A 136 13.36 0.57 18.53
N LYS A 137 14.67 0.90 18.61
CA LYS A 137 15.65 -0.13 18.93
C LYS A 137 15.09 -0.87 20.15
N PRO A 138 15.04 -2.21 20.18
CA PRO A 138 14.70 -2.89 21.39
C PRO A 138 15.62 -2.34 22.49
N GLN A 139 15.03 -1.73 23.52
CA GLN A 139 15.78 -1.37 24.71
C GLN A 139 16.29 -2.69 25.27
N SER A 140 17.57 -2.97 25.05
CA SER A 140 18.29 -3.98 25.81
C SER A 140 18.21 -3.56 27.28
N LYS A 141 17.38 -4.27 28.06
CA LYS A 141 17.54 -4.34 29.50
C LYS A 141 18.61 -5.38 29.82
#